data_AF-U4V0V7-F1
#
_entry.id   AF-U4V0V7-F1
#
_cell.length_a   1.000
_cell.length_b   1.000
_cell.length_c   1.000
_cell.angle_alpha   90.00
_cell.angle_beta   90.00
_cell.angle_gamma   90.00
#
_symmetry.space_group_name_H-M   'P 1'
#
loop_
_entity.id
_entity.type
_entity.pdbx_description
1 polymer ?
#
loop_
_entity_poly.entity_id
_entity_poly.type
_entity_poly.pdbx_seq_one_letter_code
_entity_poly.pdbx_strand_id
1 'polypeptide(L)' 'ARAGQSDVANIIEKDSLTLIEKSGFAEYYDPITGAPCGGGQFTWTAAMVIEFIKQSKAVA' A
#
# COMPACT_ATOMS: atom_id res chain seq x y z
N ALA A 1 14.85 5.30 -1.46
CA ALA A 1 14.88 3.83 -1.26
C ALA A 1 16.30 3.36 -0.90
N ARG A 2 16.48 2.44 0.05
CA ARG A 2 17.81 1.95 0.47
C ARG A 2 18.65 1.37 -0.68
N ALA A 3 17.99 0.86 -1.71
CA ALA A 3 18.60 0.33 -2.93
C ALA A 3 18.80 1.38 -4.05
N GLY A 4 18.61 2.68 -3.78
CA GLY A 4 18.67 3.75 -4.79
C GLY A 4 17.48 3.82 -5.76
N GLN A 5 16.56 2.86 -5.70
CA GLN A 5 15.37 2.77 -6.56
C GLN A 5 14.20 3.63 -6.06
N SER A 6 14.38 4.95 -6.01
CA SER A 6 13.37 5.85 -5.45
C SER A 6 12.10 5.94 -6.30
N ASP A 7 12.21 5.95 -7.63
CA ASP A 7 11.03 6.02 -8.52
C ASP A 7 10.14 4.78 -8.39
N VAL A 8 10.75 3.60 -8.37
CA VAL A 8 10.03 2.32 -8.17
C VAL A 8 9.36 2.28 -6.80
N ALA A 9 10.05 2.75 -5.75
CA ALA A 9 9.46 2.81 -4.42
C ALA A 9 8.24 3.74 -4.37
N ASN A 10 8.31 4.90 -5.03
CA ASN A 10 7.20 5.85 -5.10
C ASN A 10 5.99 5.26 -5.84
N ILE A 11 6.22 4.53 -6.93
CA ILE A 11 5.15 3.84 -7.67
C ILE A 11 4.48 2.79 -6.77
N ILE A 12 5.27 1.96 -6.09
CA ILE A 12 4.75 0.92 -5.18
C ILE A 12 3.90 1.55 -4.07
N GLU A 13 4.36 2.64 -3.46
CA GLU A 13 3.61 3.33 -2.40
C GLU A 13 2.26 3.87 -2.92
N LYS A 14 2.29 4.61 -4.04
CA LYS A 14 1.10 5.22 -4.63
C LYS A 14 0.07 4.16 -5.05
N ASP A 15 0.52 3.13 -5.74
CA ASP A 15 -0.38 2.09 -6.27
C ASP A 15 -0.94 1.25 -5.12
N SER A 16 -0.16 1.00 -4.07
CA SER A 16 -0.64 0.33 -2.85
C SER A 16 -1.75 1.14 -2.17
N LEU A 17 -1.56 2.45 -1.99
CA LEU A 17 -2.59 3.31 -1.39
C LEU A 17 -3.87 3.34 -2.23
N THR A 18 -3.74 3.45 -3.55
CA THR A 18 -4.88 3.45 -4.49
C THR A 18 -5.65 2.13 -4.42
N LEU A 19 -4.94 0.99 -4.37
CA LEU A 19 -5.56 -0.33 -4.25
C LEU A 19 -6.30 -0.50 -2.93
N ILE A 20 -5.68 -0.11 -1.82
CA ILE A 20 -6.26 -0.24 -0.47
C ILE A 20 -7.47 0.69 -0.32
N GLU A 21 -7.43 1.90 -0.88
CA GLU A 21 -8.58 2.81 -0.90
C GLU A 21 -9.79 2.21 -1.62
N LYS A 22 -9.54 1.52 -2.75
CA LYS A 22 -10.60 0.85 -3.53
C LYS A 22 -11.13 -0.42 -2.86
N SER A 23 -10.25 -1.23 -2.28
CA SER A 23 -10.53 -2.62 -1.92
C SER A 23 -10.56 -2.90 -0.41
N GLY A 24 -10.30 -1.89 0.43
CA GLY A 24 -10.30 -2.00 1.89
C GLY A 24 -9.03 -2.66 2.44
N PHE A 25 -8.98 -2.91 3.75
CA PHE A 25 -7.80 -3.50 4.42
C PHE A 25 -7.78 -5.03 4.38
N ALA A 26 -7.57 -5.60 3.20
CA ALA A 26 -7.48 -7.05 3.01
C ALA A 26 -6.06 -7.60 3.28
N GLU A 27 -5.96 -8.91 3.49
CA GLU A 27 -4.68 -9.62 3.68
C GLU A 27 -3.83 -9.63 2.41
N TYR A 28 -4.45 -9.83 1.26
CA TYR A 28 -3.84 -9.71 -0.06
C TYR A 28 -4.90 -9.39 -1.11
N TYR A 29 -4.46 -9.11 -2.34
CA TYR A 29 -5.34 -8.72 -3.44
C TYR A 29 -5.05 -9.56 -4.68
N ASP A 30 -6.08 -9.83 -5.45
CA ASP A 30 -5.94 -10.45 -6.76
C ASP A 30 -5.10 -9.53 -7.69
N PRO A 31 -4.03 -10.04 -8.34
CA PRO A 31 -3.10 -9.21 -9.09
C PRO A 31 -3.65 -8.69 -10.42
N ILE A 32 -4.78 -9.23 -10.90
CA ILE A 32 -5.39 -8.83 -12.18
C ILE A 32 -6.54 -7.87 -11.94
N THR A 33 -7.37 -8.14 -10.94
CA THR A 33 -8.62 -7.42 -10.68
C THR A 33 -8.53 -6.43 -9.52
N GLY A 34 -7.57 -6.63 -8.62
CA GLY A 34 -7.45 -5.89 -7.36
C GLY A 34 -8.49 -6.27 -6.31
N ALA A 35 -9.23 -7.37 -6.51
CA ALA A 35 -10.25 -7.83 -5.56
C ALA A 35 -9.61 -8.19 -4.21
N PRO A 36 -10.22 -7.78 -3.07
CA PRO A 36 -9.71 -8.15 -1.75
C PRO A 36 -9.87 -9.66 -1.55
N CYS A 37 -8.81 -10.29 -1.05
CA CYS A 37 -8.74 -11.72 -0.79
C CYS A 37 -8.20 -11.98 0.63
N GLY A 38 -8.43 -13.18 1.15
CA GLY A 38 -8.06 -13.53 2.54
C GLY A 38 -8.91 -12.79 3.58
N GLY A 39 -8.29 -12.42 4.70
CA GLY A 39 -8.98 -11.68 5.78
C GLY A 39 -9.32 -10.23 5.41
N GLY A 40 -10.57 -9.78 5.64
CA GLY A 40 -11.05 -8.43 5.28
C GLY A 40 -10.76 -7.30 6.28
N GLN A 41 -10.09 -7.59 7.40
CA GLN A 41 -9.68 -6.62 8.42
C GLN A 41 -8.24 -6.89 8.86
N PHE A 42 -7.32 -6.92 7.90
CA PHE A 42 -5.93 -7.29 8.15
C PHE A 42 -5.12 -6.11 8.68
N THR A 43 -4.71 -6.19 9.94
CA THR A 43 -4.11 -5.07 10.68
C THR A 43 -2.75 -4.63 10.13
N TRP A 44 -1.99 -5.53 9.50
CA TRP A 44 -0.71 -5.18 8.87
C TRP A 44 -0.91 -4.31 7.64
N THR A 45 -1.96 -4.53 6.85
CA THR A 45 -2.30 -3.66 5.71
C THR A 45 -2.63 -2.25 6.19
N ALA A 46 -3.39 -2.12 7.28
CA ALA A 46 -3.65 -0.83 7.91
C ALA A 46 -2.37 -0.16 8.44
N ALA A 47 -1.47 -0.93 9.08
CA ALA A 47 -0.19 -0.42 9.56
C ALA A 47 0.71 0.11 8.42
N MET A 48 0.73 -0.56 7.28
CA MET A 48 1.46 -0.11 6.09
C MET A 48 0.94 1.22 5.55
N VAL A 49 -0.39 1.42 5.51
CA VAL A 49 -0.98 2.71 5.11
C VAL A 49 -0.52 3.84 6.04
N ILE A 50 -0.50 3.60 7.36
CA ILE A 50 -0.01 4.58 8.33
C ILE A 50 1.45 4.95 8.04
N GLU A 51 2.29 3.96 7.74
CA GLU A 51 3.71 4.21 7.44
C GLU A 51 3.89 4.99 6.12
N PHE A 52 3.19 4.63 5.05
CA PHE A 52 3.23 5.37 3.78
C PHE A 52 2.82 6.83 3.95
N ILE A 53 1.70 7.10 4.64
CA ILE A 53 1.24 8.48 4.87
C ILE A 53 2.25 9.28 5.71
N LYS A 54 2.91 8.65 6.68
CA LYS A 54 3.97 9.29 7.48
C LYS A 54 5.20 9.65 6.62
N GLN A 55 5.61 8.76 5.72
CA GLN A 55 6.74 8.98 4.81
C GLN A 55 6.44 10.09 3.81
N SER A 56 5.25 10.05 3.18
CA SER A 56 4.77 11.09 2.25
C SER A 56 4.75 12.49 2.88
N LYS A 57 4.35 12.61 4.15
CA LYS A 57 4.39 13.91 4.89
C LYS A 57 5.78 14.37 5.29
N ALA A 58 6.75 13.46 5.41
CA ALA A 58 8.13 13.82 5.75
C ALA A 58 8.92 14.35 4.54
N VAL A 59 8.41 14.13 3.32
CA VAL A 59 9.04 14.53 2.04
C VAL A 59 8.42 15.83 1.47
N ALA A 60 7.26 16.26 1.98
CA ALA A 60 6.57 17.50 1.62
C ALA A 60 7.03 18.68 2.48
#